data_AF-A0A964A2Z6-F1
#
_entry.id   AF-A0A964A2Z6-F1
#
_cell.length_a   1.000
_cell.length_b   1.000
_cell.length_c   1.000
_cell.angle_alpha   90.00
_cell.angle_beta   90.00
_cell.angle_gamma   90.00
#
_symmetry.space_group_name_H-M   'P 1'
#
loop_
_entity.id
_entity.type
_entity.pdbx_description
1 polymer ?
#
loop_
_entity_poly.entity_id
_entity_poly.type
_entity_poly.pdbx_seq_one_letter_code
_entity_poly.pdbx_strand_id
1 'polypeptide(L)'
;MKYLKFLLFFLLVASVVAPDTASAQRAVSRIAARKFLRRTNVAILYARQQVKENRNFTGDLAKGIAHQKLARRLLMQNKPLRAIHHSRRARLLAIRAIRANKGTVRPEFEVNGEEEGMMGNMPSDEDLDKALKRDMPGESLSDEEVIKRDPDINVEDDAPGRPGKE
;
A
#
# COMPACT_ATOMS: atom_id res chain seq x y z
N MET A 1 61.83 -31.17 32.95
CA MET A 1 61.92 -29.95 32.10
C MET A 1 61.10 -30.23 30.84
N LYS A 2 59.91 -29.61 30.70
CA LYS A 2 59.63 -28.49 29.76
C LYS A 2 59.79 -28.99 28.31
N TYR A 3 58.76 -29.13 27.46
CA TYR A 3 57.68 -28.23 27.04
C TYR A 3 56.54 -29.12 26.47
N LEU A 4 55.25 -29.04 26.81
CA LEU A 4 54.28 -27.95 26.89
C LEU A 4 54.01 -27.21 25.55
N LYS A 5 52.90 -27.60 24.91
CA LYS A 5 51.99 -26.83 24.03
C LYS A 5 52.45 -26.46 22.62
N PHE A 6 51.71 -26.96 21.62
CA PHE A 6 51.13 -26.26 20.44
C PHE A 6 50.47 -27.35 19.56
N LEU A 7 49.20 -27.73 19.73
CA LEU A 7 47.96 -27.06 19.28
C LEU A 7 48.01 -26.53 17.84
N LEU A 8 47.40 -27.28 16.90
CA LEU A 8 46.79 -26.84 15.62
C LEU A 8 46.40 -28.13 14.86
N PHE A 9 45.25 -28.77 15.09
CA PHE A 9 43.89 -28.33 14.77
C PHE A 9 43.77 -27.68 13.37
N PHE A 10 44.00 -28.48 12.32
CA PHE A 10 43.57 -28.16 10.96
C PHE A 10 42.35 -29.00 10.60
N LEU A 11 41.22 -28.66 11.23
CA LEU A 11 39.90 -29.16 10.86
C LEU A 11 39.39 -28.23 9.77
N LEU A 12 39.58 -28.64 8.51
CA LEU A 12 39.14 -27.93 7.32
C LEU A 12 37.61 -28.03 7.23
N VAL A 13 36.92 -27.17 7.97
CA VAL A 13 35.48 -26.94 7.78
C VAL A 13 35.34 -26.10 6.53
N ALA A 14 35.04 -26.76 5.41
CA ALA A 14 34.53 -26.10 4.22
C ALA A 14 33.15 -25.51 4.57
N SER A 15 33.14 -24.26 5.03
CA SER A 15 31.92 -23.47 5.15
C SER A 15 31.37 -23.25 3.75
N VAL A 16 30.44 -24.11 3.35
CA VAL A 16 29.52 -23.81 2.26
C VAL A 16 28.68 -22.64 2.72
N VAL A 17 29.11 -21.43 2.38
CA VAL A 17 28.28 -20.24 2.45
C VAL A 17 27.20 -20.44 1.40
N ALA A 18 26.05 -21.01 1.80
CA ALA A 18 24.86 -20.92 0.99
C ALA A 18 24.62 -19.43 0.72
N PRO A 19 24.44 -18.99 -0.54
CA PRO A 19 24.03 -17.63 -0.78
C PRO A 19 22.69 -17.45 -0.08
N ASP A 20 22.71 -16.63 0.97
CA ASP A 20 21.51 -16.19 1.66
C ASP A 20 20.69 -15.47 0.59
N THR A 21 19.71 -16.15 0.00
CA THR A 21 18.72 -15.54 -0.89
C THR A 21 17.76 -14.70 -0.05
N ALA A 22 18.31 -13.81 0.78
CA ALA A 22 17.62 -12.63 1.21
C ALA A 22 17.42 -11.80 -0.06
N SER A 23 16.27 -12.02 -0.70
CA SER A 23 15.81 -11.16 -1.80
C SER A 23 16.03 -9.72 -1.34
N ALA A 24 16.95 -9.01 -2.00
CA ALA A 24 17.21 -7.61 -1.71
C ALA A 24 15.93 -6.85 -2.03
N GLN A 25 15.07 -6.73 -1.02
CA GLN A 25 13.78 -6.09 -1.11
C GLN A 25 14.10 -4.62 -1.34
N ARG A 26 14.00 -4.19 -2.61
CA ARG A 26 14.34 -2.81 -2.98
C ARG A 26 13.54 -1.90 -2.07
N ALA A 27 14.24 -1.09 -1.28
CA ALA A 27 13.59 -0.15 -0.39
C ALA A 27 12.66 0.74 -1.23
N VAL A 28 11.36 0.61 -1.01
CA VAL A 28 10.35 1.39 -1.73
C VAL A 28 10.56 2.86 -1.41
N SER A 29 10.84 3.67 -2.42
CA SER A 29 11.02 5.11 -2.23
C SER A 29 9.68 5.80 -1.96
N ARG A 30 9.72 6.91 -1.22
CA ARG A 30 8.53 7.77 -1.03
C ARG A 30 7.97 8.27 -2.37
N ILE A 31 8.85 8.54 -3.34
CA ILE A 31 8.45 9.02 -4.68
C ILE A 31 7.63 7.96 -5.40
N ALA A 32 8.10 6.71 -5.38
CA ALA A 32 7.38 5.58 -5.97
C ALA A 32 6.02 5.36 -5.28
N ALA A 33 5.98 5.41 -3.94
CA ALA A 33 4.73 5.33 -3.20
C ALA A 33 3.76 6.47 -3.54
N ARG A 34 4.24 7.73 -3.66
CA ARG A 34 3.41 8.87 -4.11
C ARG A 34 2.79 8.63 -5.48
N LYS A 35 3.59 8.17 -6.45
CA LYS A 35 3.13 7.84 -7.81
C LYS A 35 2.03 6.77 -7.75
N PHE A 36 2.23 5.72 -6.96
CA PHE A 36 1.23 4.67 -6.75
C PHE A 36 -0.08 5.25 -6.19
N LEU A 37 0.00 6.05 -5.11
CA LEU A 37 -1.17 6.64 -4.47
C LEU A 37 -1.94 7.55 -5.44
N ARG A 38 -1.25 8.35 -6.26
CA ARG A 38 -1.88 9.23 -7.26
C ARG A 38 -2.66 8.44 -8.29
N ARG A 39 -2.09 7.37 -8.84
CA ARG A 39 -2.80 6.49 -9.77
C ARG A 39 -4.02 5.84 -9.13
N THR A 40 -3.91 5.42 -7.86
CA THR A 40 -5.05 4.91 -7.10
C THR A 40 -6.16 5.95 -6.92
N ASN A 41 -5.81 7.22 -6.68
CA ASN A 41 -6.81 8.30 -6.55
C ASN A 41 -7.66 8.43 -7.81
N VAL A 42 -7.07 8.32 -9.00
CA VAL A 42 -7.81 8.37 -10.27
C VAL A 42 -8.85 7.26 -10.33
N ALA A 43 -8.48 6.02 -9.96
CA ALA A 43 -9.41 4.90 -9.91
C ALA A 43 -10.55 5.12 -8.89
N ILE A 44 -10.25 5.68 -7.71
CA ILE A 44 -11.26 5.98 -6.69
C ILE A 44 -12.22 7.09 -7.15
N LEU A 45 -11.72 8.14 -7.79
CA LEU A 45 -12.56 9.23 -8.32
C LEU A 45 -13.47 8.72 -9.43
N TYR A 46 -12.97 7.85 -10.30
CA TYR A 46 -13.79 7.20 -11.31
C TYR A 46 -14.85 6.27 -10.68
N ALA A 47 -14.47 5.45 -9.70
CA ALA A 47 -15.40 4.61 -8.94
C ALA A 47 -16.50 5.43 -8.26
N ARG A 48 -16.14 6.58 -7.65
CA ARG A 48 -17.11 7.52 -7.05
C ARG A 48 -18.12 8.02 -8.08
N GLN A 49 -17.67 8.37 -9.28
CA GLN A 49 -18.57 8.79 -10.35
C GLN A 49 -19.55 7.66 -10.72
N GLN A 50 -19.05 6.44 -10.90
CA GLN A 50 -19.89 5.28 -11.24
C GLN A 50 -20.92 4.96 -10.15
N VAL A 51 -20.53 5.00 -8.87
CA VAL A 51 -21.43 4.82 -7.72
C VAL A 51 -22.47 5.94 -7.64
N LYS A 52 -22.09 7.19 -7.92
CA LYS A 52 -23.01 8.33 -7.91
C LYS A 52 -24.08 8.21 -9.00
N GLU A 53 -23.70 7.75 -10.18
CA GLU A 53 -24.59 7.58 -11.34
C GLU A 53 -25.56 6.40 -11.14
N ASN A 54 -25.03 5.24 -10.73
CA ASN A 54 -25.80 3.99 -10.73
C ASN A 54 -26.39 3.61 -9.36
N ARG A 55 -25.93 4.26 -8.28
CA ARG A 55 -26.43 4.12 -6.91
C ARG A 55 -26.45 2.68 -6.38
N ASN A 56 -25.56 1.81 -6.88
CA ASN A 56 -25.35 0.50 -6.28
C ASN A 56 -24.29 0.61 -5.17
N PHE A 57 -24.78 0.69 -3.93
CA PHE A 57 -23.97 0.87 -2.73
C PHE A 57 -23.54 -0.48 -2.16
N THR A 58 -22.25 -0.77 -2.25
CA THR A 58 -21.67 -2.06 -1.81
C THR A 58 -20.80 -1.92 -0.56
N GLY A 59 -20.43 -0.69 -0.22
CA GLY A 59 -19.44 -0.36 0.81
C GLY A 59 -18.00 -0.41 0.30
N ASP A 60 -17.76 -0.90 -0.93
CA ASP A 60 -16.40 -1.02 -1.48
C ASP A 60 -15.78 0.35 -1.75
N LEU A 61 -16.55 1.33 -2.22
CA LEU A 61 -16.03 2.68 -2.46
C LEU A 61 -15.58 3.33 -1.14
N ALA A 62 -16.44 3.30 -0.12
CA ALA A 62 -16.14 3.88 1.18
C ALA A 62 -14.94 3.21 1.84
N LYS A 63 -14.89 1.88 1.83
CA LYS A 63 -13.72 1.14 2.32
C LYS A 63 -12.45 1.47 1.52
N GLY A 64 -12.57 1.62 0.19
CA GLY A 64 -11.46 2.03 -0.68
C GLY A 64 -10.92 3.41 -0.31
N ILE A 65 -11.79 4.40 -0.11
CA ILE A 65 -11.44 5.74 0.34
C ILE A 65 -10.74 5.68 1.72
N ALA A 66 -11.27 4.89 2.65
CA ALA A 66 -10.70 4.72 3.98
C ALA A 66 -9.27 4.16 3.94
N HIS A 67 -9.02 3.11 3.14
CA HIS A 67 -7.66 2.59 2.93
C HIS A 67 -6.73 3.62 2.31
N GLN A 68 -7.21 4.42 1.36
CA GLN A 68 -6.38 5.44 0.71
C GLN A 68 -6.03 6.59 1.67
N LYS A 69 -6.94 6.97 2.56
CA LYS A 69 -6.65 7.91 3.67
C LYS A 69 -5.56 7.36 4.59
N LEU A 70 -5.67 6.09 4.98
CA LEU A 70 -4.65 5.44 5.79
C LEU A 70 -3.30 5.38 5.06
N ALA A 71 -3.30 5.05 3.76
CA ALA A 71 -2.11 5.04 2.93
C ALA A 71 -1.41 6.40 2.92
N ARG A 72 -2.16 7.50 2.75
CA ARG A 72 -1.62 8.86 2.85
C ARG A 72 -0.98 9.12 4.21
N ARG A 73 -1.67 8.77 5.31
CA ARG A 73 -1.15 8.90 6.68
C ARG A 73 0.16 8.13 6.88
N LEU A 74 0.22 6.88 6.41
CA LEU A 74 1.42 6.05 6.49
C LEU A 74 2.58 6.64 5.69
N LEU A 75 2.31 7.22 4.53
CA LEU A 75 3.33 7.90 3.74
C LEU A 75 3.87 9.15 4.43
N MET A 76 3.00 9.95 5.08
CA MET A 76 3.43 11.09 5.91
C MET A 76 4.33 10.61 7.07
N GLN A 77 4.02 9.47 7.68
CA GLN A 77 4.82 8.81 8.71
C GLN A 77 6.09 8.10 8.20
N ASN A 78 6.49 8.33 6.95
CA ASN A 78 7.67 7.70 6.34
C ASN A 78 7.61 6.16 6.27
N LYS A 79 6.42 5.57 6.08
CA LYS A 79 6.19 4.13 5.92
C LYS A 79 5.72 3.80 4.50
N PRO A 80 6.57 3.99 3.46
CA PRO A 80 6.15 3.93 2.05
C PRO A 80 5.64 2.54 1.63
N LEU A 81 6.27 1.46 2.08
CA LEU A 81 5.83 0.10 1.75
C LEU A 81 4.41 -0.19 2.29
N ARG A 82 4.15 0.14 3.56
CA ARG A 82 2.82 -0.01 4.16
C ARG A 82 1.79 0.89 3.46
N ALA A 83 2.18 2.08 3.03
CA ALA A 83 1.31 2.97 2.26
C ALA A 83 0.90 2.32 0.92
N ILE A 84 1.85 1.69 0.20
CA ILE A 84 1.55 0.94 -1.02
C ILE A 84 0.58 -0.21 -0.76
N HIS A 85 0.77 -0.97 0.32
CA HIS A 85 -0.13 -2.10 0.62
C HIS A 85 -1.59 -1.64 0.77
N HIS A 86 -1.83 -0.60 1.56
CA HIS A 86 -3.17 -0.05 1.71
C HIS A 86 -3.68 0.64 0.44
N SER A 87 -2.83 1.33 -0.32
CA SER A 87 -3.25 1.93 -1.59
C SER A 87 -3.61 0.88 -2.65
N ARG A 88 -2.93 -0.27 -2.67
CA ARG A 88 -3.29 -1.40 -3.52
C ARG A 88 -4.65 -1.95 -3.15
N ARG A 89 -4.90 -2.16 -1.85
CA ARG A 89 -6.22 -2.58 -1.35
C ARG A 89 -7.32 -1.59 -1.74
N ALA A 90 -7.05 -0.29 -1.59
CA ALA A 90 -7.96 0.78 -2.01
C ALA A 90 -8.28 0.71 -3.52
N ARG A 91 -7.26 0.49 -4.35
CA ARG A 91 -7.42 0.37 -5.82
C ARG A 91 -8.29 -0.83 -6.20
N LEU A 92 -8.10 -1.98 -5.57
CA LEU A 92 -8.93 -3.16 -5.81
C LEU A 92 -10.39 -2.94 -5.43
N LEU A 93 -10.64 -2.30 -4.28
CA LEU A 93 -11.99 -1.96 -3.84
C LEU A 93 -12.65 -0.97 -4.80
N ALA A 94 -11.92 0.03 -5.29
CA ALA A 94 -12.41 0.94 -6.32
C ALA A 94 -12.80 0.19 -7.61
N ILE A 95 -11.98 -0.76 -8.07
CA ILE A 95 -12.29 -1.62 -9.23
C ILE A 95 -13.54 -2.47 -8.99
N ARG A 96 -13.72 -3.02 -7.78
CA ARG A 96 -14.95 -3.77 -7.43
C ARG A 96 -16.18 -2.87 -7.46
N ALA A 97 -16.09 -1.67 -6.88
CA ALA A 97 -17.17 -0.68 -6.91
C ALA A 97 -17.53 -0.27 -8.35
N ILE A 98 -16.55 -0.07 -9.23
CA ILE A 98 -16.76 0.21 -10.68
C ILE A 98 -17.56 -0.93 -11.31
N ARG A 99 -17.12 -2.19 -11.14
CA ARG A 99 -17.79 -3.36 -11.72
C ARG A 99 -19.22 -3.53 -11.19
N ALA A 100 -19.41 -3.36 -9.88
CA ALA A 100 -20.73 -3.44 -9.26
C ALA A 100 -21.69 -2.37 -9.79
N ASN A 101 -21.16 -1.22 -10.21
CA ASN A 101 -21.91 -0.12 -10.80
C ASN A 101 -21.87 -0.12 -12.34
N LYS A 102 -21.60 -1.29 -12.96
CA LYS A 102 -21.62 -1.49 -14.42
C LYS A 102 -20.66 -0.58 -15.21
N GLY A 103 -19.66 0.00 -14.54
CA GLY A 103 -18.63 0.80 -15.18
C GLY A 103 -17.56 -0.08 -15.83
N THR A 104 -16.95 0.44 -16.90
CA THR A 104 -15.82 -0.22 -17.56
C THR A 104 -14.53 0.03 -16.78
N VAL A 105 -13.88 -1.05 -16.35
CA VAL A 105 -12.55 -0.95 -15.74
C VAL A 105 -11.54 -0.61 -16.83
N ARG A 106 -10.88 0.52 -16.68
CA ARG A 106 -9.89 0.97 -17.65
C ARG A 106 -8.52 0.32 -17.37
N PRO A 107 -7.75 -0.06 -18.40
CA PRO A 107 -6.46 -0.73 -18.22
C PRO A 107 -5.47 0.06 -17.34
N GLU A 108 -5.53 1.39 -17.35
CA GLU A 108 -4.66 2.22 -16.51
C GLU A 108 -4.87 2.07 -15.00
N PHE A 109 -6.01 1.50 -14.58
CA PHE A 109 -6.29 1.18 -13.17
C PHE A 109 -5.65 -0.13 -12.75
N GLU A 110 -5.18 -0.95 -13.68
CA GLU A 110 -4.48 -2.18 -13.34
C GLU A 110 -3.07 -1.87 -12.81
N VAL A 111 -2.61 -2.75 -11.93
CA VAL A 111 -1.26 -2.70 -11.40
C VAL A 111 -0.32 -3.09 -12.53
N ASN A 112 0.72 -2.30 -12.78
CA ASN A 112 1.73 -2.64 -13.78
C ASN A 112 2.96 -3.33 -13.16
N GLY A 113 3.84 -3.89 -13.98
CA GLY A 113 5.02 -4.63 -13.49
C GLY A 113 5.98 -3.80 -12.61
N GLU A 114 6.06 -2.48 -12.83
CA GLU A 114 6.81 -1.58 -11.94
C GLU A 114 6.20 -1.57 -10.53
N GLU A 115 4.88 -1.43 -10.45
CA GLU A 115 4.11 -1.40 -9.21
C GLU A 115 4.08 -2.78 -8.50
N GLU A 116 4.02 -3.88 -9.23
CA GLU A 116 4.11 -5.24 -8.68
C GLU A 116 5.43 -5.46 -7.94
N GLY A 117 6.54 -4.99 -8.51
CA GLY A 117 7.86 -5.06 -7.87
C GLY A 117 7.97 -4.29 -6.55
N MET A 118 7.02 -3.39 -6.25
CA MET A 118 6.98 -2.63 -4.99
C MET A 118 6.21 -3.34 -3.88
N MET A 119 5.47 -4.41 -4.19
CA MET A 119 4.49 -4.99 -3.25
C MET A 119 5.10 -5.90 -2.20
N GLY A 120 6.33 -6.40 -2.38
CA GLY A 120 7.08 -7.14 -1.37
C GLY A 120 6.26 -8.19 -0.59
N ASN A 121 6.54 -8.32 0.72
CA ASN A 121 5.78 -9.16 1.65
C ASN A 121 4.41 -8.55 1.97
N MET A 122 3.53 -8.50 0.97
CA MET A 122 2.20 -7.92 1.06
C MET A 122 1.33 -8.73 2.04
N PRO A 123 0.73 -8.09 3.06
CA PRO A 123 -0.27 -8.72 3.93
C PRO A 123 -1.51 -9.13 3.14
N SER A 124 -2.30 -10.07 3.70
CA SER A 124 -3.61 -10.42 3.13
C SER A 124 -4.56 -9.22 3.12
N ASP A 125 -5.55 -9.25 2.21
CA ASP A 125 -6.58 -8.21 2.16
C ASP A 125 -7.36 -8.16 3.49
N GLU A 126 -7.59 -9.30 4.13
CA GLU A 126 -8.25 -9.41 5.43
C GLU A 126 -7.43 -8.74 6.55
N ASP A 127 -6.11 -8.92 6.55
CA ASP A 127 -5.23 -8.29 7.54
C ASP A 127 -5.14 -6.78 7.33
N LEU A 128 -5.15 -6.32 6.08
CA LEU A 128 -5.24 -4.89 5.76
C LEU A 128 -6.56 -4.30 6.24
N ASP A 129 -7.69 -4.99 6.01
CA ASP A 129 -9.02 -4.58 6.47
C ASP A 129 -9.09 -4.53 8.02
N LYS A 130 -8.49 -5.50 8.73
CA LYS A 130 -8.35 -5.46 10.20
C LYS A 130 -7.47 -4.29 10.66
N ALA A 131 -6.35 -4.06 10.00
CA ALA A 131 -5.45 -2.96 10.30
C ALA A 131 -6.14 -1.59 10.10
N LEU A 132 -6.98 -1.45 9.07
CA LEU A 132 -7.78 -0.25 8.86
C LEU A 132 -8.71 0.02 10.04
N LYS A 133 -9.48 -0.98 10.49
CA LYS A 133 -10.40 -0.83 11.63
C LYS A 133 -9.68 -0.43 12.91
N ARG A 134 -8.49 -0.98 13.14
CA ARG A 134 -7.64 -0.65 14.29
C ARG A 134 -7.07 0.77 14.20
N ASP A 135 -6.55 1.16 13.05
CA ASP A 135 -5.78 2.40 12.87
C ASP A 135 -6.69 3.61 12.55
N MET A 136 -7.95 3.38 12.16
CA MET A 136 -8.96 4.39 11.83
C MET A 136 -10.38 4.01 12.33
N PRO A 137 -10.60 3.87 13.65
CA PRO A 137 -11.84 3.30 14.22
C PRO A 137 -13.13 4.14 14.07
N GLY A 138 -13.13 5.26 13.34
CA GLY A 138 -14.30 6.11 13.12
C GLY A 138 -14.51 6.51 11.65
N GLU A 139 -13.79 5.90 10.72
CA GLU A 139 -13.97 6.20 9.30
C GLU A 139 -15.28 5.58 8.80
N SER A 140 -16.09 6.38 8.09
CA SER A 140 -17.32 5.88 7.48
C SER A 140 -17.02 4.83 6.43
N LEU A 141 -17.76 3.73 6.47
CA LEU A 141 -17.73 2.64 5.50
C LEU A 141 -19.02 2.58 4.66
N SER A 142 -19.84 3.63 4.69
CA SER A 142 -21.05 3.76 3.85
C SER A 142 -20.74 4.53 2.57
N ASP A 143 -21.07 3.93 1.42
CA ASP A 143 -20.90 4.55 0.12
C ASP A 143 -21.77 5.82 0.00
N GLU A 144 -22.97 5.78 0.57
CA GLU A 144 -23.95 6.87 0.58
C GLU A 144 -23.43 8.12 1.30
N GLU A 145 -22.65 7.95 2.37
CA GLU A 145 -22.06 9.05 3.10
C GLU A 145 -20.85 9.63 2.37
N VAL A 146 -19.99 8.78 1.83
CA VAL A 146 -18.75 9.25 1.18
C VAL A 146 -19.00 9.91 -0.17
N ILE A 147 -20.09 9.60 -0.89
CA ILE A 147 -20.37 10.28 -2.16
C ILE A 147 -20.80 11.74 -1.98
N LYS A 148 -21.37 12.11 -0.82
CA LYS A 148 -21.89 13.45 -0.52
C LYS A 148 -20.80 14.49 -0.27
N ARG A 149 -19.57 14.04 0.01
CA ARG A 149 -18.40 14.87 0.30
C ARG A 149 -17.30 14.57 -0.69
N ASP A 150 -16.36 15.49 -0.84
CA ASP A 150 -15.16 15.21 -1.61
C ASP A 150 -14.20 14.33 -0.79
N PRO A 151 -13.64 13.29 -1.41
CA PRO A 151 -12.74 12.39 -0.70
C PRO A 151 -11.41 13.10 -0.43
N ASP A 152 -11.09 13.28 0.86
CA ASP A 152 -9.77 13.70 1.31
C ASP A 152 -8.77 12.54 1.10
N ILE A 153 -8.33 12.33 -0.15
CA ILE A 153 -7.38 11.28 -0.55
C ILE A 153 -6.20 11.83 -1.35
N ASN A 154 -6.21 13.12 -1.66
CA ASN A 154 -5.16 13.75 -2.44
C ASN A 154 -3.84 13.74 -1.68
N VAL A 155 -2.76 13.48 -2.40
CA VAL A 155 -1.39 13.54 -1.88
C VAL A 155 -0.77 14.79 -2.47
N GLU A 156 -0.75 15.88 -1.69
CA GLU A 156 -0.13 17.13 -2.10
C GLU A 156 1.33 16.90 -2.54
N ASP A 157 1.78 17.71 -3.49
CA ASP A 157 3.21 17.85 -3.76
C ASP A 157 3.84 18.56 -2.56
N ASP A 158 4.15 17.80 -1.50
CA ASP A 158 5.22 18.20 -0.59
C ASP A 158 6.51 18.12 -1.41
N ALA A 159 6.79 19.22 -2.11
CA ALA A 159 8.14 19.61 -2.44
C ALA A 159 8.97 19.45 -1.15
N PRO A 160 10.21 18.93 -1.24
CA PRO A 160 11.07 18.84 -0.07
C PRO A 160 11.23 20.27 0.52
N GLY A 161 10.59 20.54 1.66
CA GLY A 161 10.79 21.80 2.38
C GLY A 161 9.56 22.57 2.89
N ARG A 162 8.31 22.08 2.83
CA ARG A 162 7.23 22.73 3.59
C ARG A 162 7.09 22.12 4.98
N PRO A 163 7.37 22.85 6.08
CA PRO A 163 7.02 22.39 7.42
C PRO A 163 5.49 22.30 7.49
N GLY A 164 5.01 21.19 8.04
CA GLY A 164 3.59 20.99 8.30
C GLY A 164 3.07 22.15 9.13
N LYS A 165 1.95 22.74 8.73
CA LYS A 165 1.24 23.68 9.59
C LYS A 165 0.68 22.87 10.76
N GLU A 166 1.23 23.13 11.94
CA GLU A 166 0.65 22.78 13.24
C GLU A 166 -0.70 23.47 13.43
#